data_AF-A0A2W4ZNV5-F1
#
_entry.id   AF-A0A2W4ZNV5-F1
#
_cell.length_a   1.000
_cell.length_b   1.000
_cell.length_c   1.000
_cell.angle_alpha   90.00
_cell.angle_beta   90.00
_cell.angle_gamma   90.00
#
_symmetry.space_group_name_H-M   'P 1'
#
loop_
_entity.id
_entity.type
_entity.pdbx_description
1 polymer ?
#
loop_
_entity_poly.entity_id
_entity_poly.type
_entity_poly.pdbx_seq_one_letter_code
_entity_poly.pdbx_strand_id
1 'polypeptide(L)' 'IRPEHIETGQKPGAIPATVTHLEALGSETFVIATLADGHSLQIRVAADQPVEIGSTLQISFPLPLIHLFDPVTELAIRP' A
#
# COMPACT_ATOMS: atom_id res chain seq x y z
N ILE A 1 1.01 6.76 -5.50
CA ILE A 1 -0.08 5.77 -5.65
C ILE A 1 -1.08 5.99 -4.51
N ARG A 2 -2.38 5.73 -4.72
CA ARG A 2 -3.41 5.90 -3.68
C ARG A 2 -3.57 4.62 -2.85
N PRO A 3 -3.94 4.68 -1.55
CA PRO A 3 -4.11 3.50 -0.71
C PRO A 3 -5.03 2.42 -1.29
N GLU A 4 -6.13 2.84 -1.92
CA GLU A 4 -7.13 1.97 -2.55
C GLU A 4 -6.68 1.30 -3.85
N HIS A 5 -5.56 1.73 -4.43
CA HIS A 5 -4.98 1.17 -5.65
C HIS A 5 -3.83 0.21 -5.37
N ILE A 6 -3.48 0.00 -4.10
CA ILE A 6 -2.48 -0.99 -3.71
C ILE A 6 -3.17 -2.35 -3.63
N GLU A 7 -2.71 -3.30 -4.44
CA GLU A 7 -3.25 -4.65 -4.42
C GLU A 7 -2.52 -5.48 -3.37
N THR A 8 -3.26 -6.35 -2.67
CA THR A 8 -2.72 -7.27 -1.68
C THR A 8 -2.79 -8.72 -2.18
N GLY A 9 -1.88 -9.56 -1.72
CA GLY A 9 -1.82 -10.98 -2.08
C GLY A 9 -0.54 -11.38 -2.82
N GLN A 10 -0.36 -12.69 -2.96
CA GLN A 10 0.81 -13.25 -3.64
C GLN A 10 0.69 -13.10 -5.16
N LYS A 11 1.62 -12.36 -5.77
CA LYS A 11 1.77 -12.29 -7.23
C LYS A 11 3.21 -12.00 -7.63
N PRO A 12 3.61 -12.25 -8.90
CA PRO A 12 4.97 -11.97 -9.35
C PRO A 12 5.35 -10.50 -9.13
N GLY A 13 6.49 -10.27 -8.48
CA GLY A 13 6.94 -8.91 -8.15
C GLY A 13 6.20 -8.26 -6.98
N ALA A 14 5.40 -9.02 -6.21
CA ALA A 14 4.88 -8.53 -4.94
C ALA A 14 6.02 -8.24 -3.96
N ILE A 15 5.86 -7.15 -3.21
CA ILE A 15 6.83 -6.65 -2.25
C ILE A 15 6.28 -6.95 -0.86
N PRO A 16 7.09 -7.53 0.05
CA PRO A 16 6.68 -7.74 1.43
C PRO A 16 6.66 -6.41 2.19
N ALA A 17 5.58 -6.16 2.94
CA ALA A 17 5.48 -5.06 3.88
C ALA A 17 4.99 -5.58 5.24
N THR A 18 5.62 -5.14 6.33
CA THR A 18 5.25 -5.55 7.69
C THR A 18 4.17 -4.63 8.24
N VAL A 19 3.06 -5.18 8.68
CA VAL A 19 1.95 -4.41 9.26
C VAL A 19 2.36 -3.84 10.60
N THR A 20 2.23 -2.53 10.77
CA THR A 20 2.59 -1.81 12.01
C THR A 20 1.37 -1.18 12.68
N HIS A 21 0.32 -0.86 11.93
CA HIS A 21 -0.92 -0.31 12.48
C HIS A 21 -2.14 -0.75 11.69
N LEU A 22 -3.29 -0.80 12.38
CA LEU A 22 -4.60 -1.08 11.80
C LEU A 22 -5.60 -0.04 12.28
N GLU A 23 -6.36 0.54 11.37
CA GLU A 23 -7.43 1.49 11.64
C GLU A 23 -8.73 0.94 11.06
N ALA A 24 -9.57 0.35 11.92
CA ALA A 24 -10.87 -0.18 11.52
C ALA A 24 -11.92 0.94 11.49
N LEU A 25 -12.45 1.26 10.31
CA LEU A 25 -13.45 2.32 10.09
C LEU A 25 -14.86 1.76 9.83
N GLY A 26 -15.08 0.49 10.14
CA GLY A 26 -16.36 -0.19 9.98
C GLY A 26 -16.53 -0.84 8.61
N SER A 27 -16.62 -0.05 7.54
CA SER A 27 -16.75 -0.59 6.16
C SER A 27 -15.43 -1.04 5.55
N GLU A 28 -14.32 -0.54 6.08
CA GLU A 28 -12.97 -0.82 5.61
C GLU A 28 -11.97 -0.69 6.74
N THR A 29 -10.78 -1.24 6.50
CA THR A 29 -9.64 -1.13 7.40
C THR A 29 -8.50 -0.48 6.64
N PHE A 30 -7.90 0.56 7.22
CA PHE A 30 -6.62 1.08 6.75
C PHE A 30 -5.48 0.36 7.47
N VAL A 31 -4.55 -0.15 6.70
CA VAL A 31 -3.36 -0.85 7.16
C VAL A 31 -2.18 0.08 6.94
N ILE A 32 -1.44 0.40 8.01
CA ILE A 32 -0.13 1.00 7.88
C ILE A 32 0.88 -0.15 7.89
N ALA A 33 1.68 -0.23 6.83
CA ALA A 33 2.72 -1.24 6.69
C ALA A 33 4.06 -0.61 6.32
N THR A 34 5.14 -1.19 6.80
CA THR A 34 6.50 -0.71 6.62
C THR A 34 7.26 -1.65 5.67
N LEU A 35 7.86 -1.07 4.64
CA LEU A 35 8.75 -1.74 3.70
C LEU A 35 10.11 -2.04 4.33
N ALA A 36 10.90 -2.90 3.67
CA ALA A 36 12.23 -3.28 4.14
C ALA A 36 13.21 -2.09 4.24
N ASP A 37 12.99 -1.03 3.47
CA ASP A 37 13.78 0.21 3.48
C ASP A 37 13.32 1.22 4.55
N GLY A 38 12.32 0.85 5.36
CA GLY A 38 11.77 1.70 6.43
C GLY A 38 10.69 2.67 5.97
N HIS A 39 10.35 2.71 4.67
CA HIS A 39 9.25 3.53 4.19
C HIS A 39 7.91 2.95 4.61
N SER A 40 7.00 3.81 5.09
CA SER A 40 5.64 3.41 5.45
C SER A 40 4.66 3.67 4.31
N LEU A 41 3.71 2.77 4.16
CA LEU A 41 2.61 2.82 3.20
C LEU A 41 1.29 2.69 3.94
N GLN A 42 0.27 3.36 3.44
CA GLN A 42 -1.12 3.18 3.87
C GLN A 42 -1.86 2.41 2.78
N ILE A 43 -2.55 1.35 3.17
CA ILE A 43 -3.24 0.40 2.27
C ILE A 43 -4.67 0.26 2.75
N ARG A 44 -5.62 0.32 1.81
CA ARG A 44 -7.03 0.10 2.11
C ARG A 44 -7.37 -1.36 1.86
N VAL A 45 -7.90 -2.05 2.87
CA VAL A 45 -8.37 -3.43 2.75
C VAL A 45 -9.85 -3.55 3.11
N ALA A 46 -10.49 -4.62 2.65
CA ALA A 46 -11.86 -4.92 3.06
C ALA A 46 -11.91 -5.19 4.57
N ALA A 47 -13.01 -4.82 5.22
CA ALA A 47 -13.16 -4.96 6.68
C ALA A 47 -13.05 -6.42 7.16
N ASP A 48 -13.38 -7.39 6.31
CA ASP A 48 -13.33 -8.82 6.58
C ASP A 48 -12.00 -9.48 6.19
N GLN A 49 -11.06 -8.73 5.61
CA GLN A 49 -9.74 -9.26 5.28
C GLN A 49 -8.93 -9.49 6.57
N PRO A 50 -8.48 -10.72 6.87
CA PRO A 50 -7.71 -11.00 8.06
C PRO A 50 -6.30 -10.41 7.91
N VAL A 51 -6.00 -9.37 8.68
CA VAL A 51 -4.69 -8.72 8.75
C VAL A 51 -4.33 -8.51 10.21
N GLU A 52 -3.09 -8.84 10.59
CA GLU A 52 -2.61 -8.72 11.97
C GLU A 52 -1.38 -7.82 12.04
N ILE A 53 -1.23 -7.06 13.13
CA ILE A 53 -0.01 -6.29 13.40
C ILE A 53 1.17 -7.25 13.56
N GLY A 54 2.29 -6.93 12.94
CA GLY A 54 3.50 -7.78 12.89
C GLY A 54 3.49 -8.82 11.78
N SER A 55 2.36 -9.05 11.12
CA SER A 55 2.29 -9.94 9.94
C SER A 55 2.89 -9.28 8.70
N THR A 56 3.25 -10.12 7.72
CA THR A 56 3.74 -9.67 6.41
C THR A 56 2.61 -9.68 5.39
N LEU A 57 2.32 -8.51 4.83
CA LEU A 57 1.41 -8.35 3.71
C LEU A 57 2.20 -8.30 2.41
N GLN A 58 1.83 -9.14 1.44
CA GLN A 58 2.36 -9.06 0.09
C GLN A 58 1.58 -8.00 -0.68
N ILE A 59 2.26 -6.98 -1.18
CA ILE A 59 1.63 -5.84 -1.84
C ILE A 59 2.18 -5.63 -3.23
N SER A 60 1.42 -4.97 -4.10
CA SER A 60 1.97 -4.51 -5.39
C SER A 60 1.17 -3.39 -6.01
N PHE A 61 1.78 -2.76 -7.01
CA PHE A 61 1.34 -1.51 -7.58
C PHE A 61 0.98 -1.70 -9.05
N PRO A 62 -0.31 -1.60 -9.42
CA PRO A 62 -0.72 -1.59 -10.82
C PRO A 62 -0.11 -0.37 -11.53
N LEU A 63 0.74 -0.60 -12.53
CA LEU A 63 1.47 0.46 -13.25
C LEU A 63 0.56 1.60 -13.76
N PRO A 64 -0.63 1.35 -14.32
CA PRO A 64 -1.51 2.44 -14.80
C PRO A 64 -2.03 3.38 -13.70
N LEU A 65 -1.92 2.99 -12.42
CA LEU A 65 -2.42 3.75 -11.26
C LEU A 65 -1.27 4.43 -10.48
N ILE A 66 -0.04 4.33 -10.98
CA ILE A 66 1.12 5.01 -10.42
C ILE A 66 1.13 6.46 -10.91
N HIS A 67 1.46 7.37 -9.99
CA HIS A 67 1.68 8.79 -10.29
C HIS A 67 3.15 9.09 -10.08
N LEU A 68 3.75 9.79 -11.04
CA LEU A 68 5.11 10.29 -10.97
C LEU A 68 5.08 11.82 -10.89
N PHE A 69 6.00 12.38 -10.13
CA PHE A 69 6.14 13.82 -9.95
C PHE A 69 7.61 14.19 -10.16
N ASP A 70 7.85 15.30 -10.86
CA ASP A 70 9.18 15.83 -11.00
C ASP A 70 9.66 16.37 -9.64
N PRO A 71 10.85 15.97 -9.15
CA PRO A 71 11.29 16.32 -7.79
C PRO A 71 11.71 17.78 -7.62
N VAL A 72 11.85 18.55 -8.71
CA VAL A 72 12.25 19.97 -8.67
C VAL A 72 11.04 20.88 -8.83
N THR A 73 10.16 20.57 -9.79
CA THR A 73 8.99 21.39 -10.12
C THR A 73 7.71 20.94 -9.43
N GLU A 74 7.71 19.75 -8.84
CA GLU A 74 6.55 19.07 -8.22
C GLU A 74 5.38 18.81 -9.19
N LEU A 75 5.58 19.07 -10.49
CA LEU A 75 4.57 18.83 -11.50
C LEU A 75 4.41 17.34 -11.77
N ALA A 76 3.16 16.94 -12.02
CA ALA A 76 2.85 15.57 -12.40
C ALA A 76 3.49 15.24 -13.76
N ILE A 77 4.27 14.17 -13.79
CA ILE A 77 4.77 13.56 -15.03
C ILE A 77 3.66 12.67 -15.55
N ARG A 78 3.04 13.07 -16.66
CA ARG A 78 2.08 12.25 -17.38
C ARG A 78 2.81 11.54 -18.54
N PRO A 79 2.45 10.27 -18.83
CA PRO A 79 2.91 9.63 -20.06
C PRO A 79 2.49 10.42 -21.30
#